data_AF-Q8BZC2-F1
#
_entry.id   AF-Q8BZC2-F1
#
_cell.length_a   1.000
_cell.length_b   1.000
_cell.length_c   1.000
_cell.angle_alpha   90.00
_cell.angle_beta   90.00
_cell.angle_gamma   90.00
#
_symmetry.space_group_name_H-M   'P 1'
#
loop_
_entity.id
_entity.type
_entity.pdbx_description
1 polymer ?
#
loop_
_entity_poly.entity_id
_entity_poly.type
_entity_poly.pdbx_seq_one_letter_code
_entity_poly.pdbx_strand_id
1 'polypeptide(L)'
;ITNPRAVEKCTRYIDCDLNRVFDLENLSKEMSEDLPYEVRRAQEINHLFGPKNSDDAYDLVFDLHNTTSNMGCTLILEDSRNDFLIQMFHYIKTCMAPLPCSVYLIEHPSLKYATTRSIAKYPVGKSHFLLAQVKK
;
A
#
# COMPACT_ATOMS: atom_id res chain seq x y z
N ILE A 1 9.09 -0.28 8.49
CA ILE A 1 8.18 0.83 8.84
C ILE A 1 8.32 1.94 7.81
N THR A 2 7.24 2.30 7.12
CA THR A 2 7.29 3.24 5.98
C THR A 2 7.14 4.71 6.42
N ASN A 3 6.34 5.02 7.44
CA ASN A 3 6.20 6.39 7.98
C ASN A 3 6.59 6.46 9.47
N PRO A 4 7.89 6.44 9.83
CA PRO A 4 8.32 6.43 11.23
C PRO A 4 7.89 7.68 12.01
N ARG A 5 7.89 8.87 11.39
CA ARG A 5 7.49 10.11 12.08
C ARG A 5 6.00 10.13 12.42
N ALA A 6 5.14 9.66 11.52
CA ALA A 6 3.71 9.56 11.80
C ALA A 6 3.42 8.50 12.87
N VAL A 7 4.15 7.38 12.87
CA VAL A 7 4.06 6.34 13.90
C VAL A 7 4.42 6.90 15.28
N GLU A 8 5.54 7.62 15.40
CA GLU A 8 5.99 8.23 16.66
C GLU A 8 4.94 9.19 17.25
N LYS A 9 4.24 9.94 16.39
CA LYS A 9 3.16 10.85 16.78
C LYS A 9 1.77 10.19 16.85
N CYS A 10 1.67 8.88 16.58
CA CYS A 10 0.40 8.15 16.47
C CYS A 10 -0.64 8.86 15.57
N THR A 11 -0.19 9.43 14.45
CA THR A 11 -1.02 10.11 13.44
C THR A 11 -1.00 9.35 12.11
N ARG A 12 -1.95 9.65 11.22
CA ARG A 12 -2.00 9.03 9.88
C ARG A 12 -0.83 9.48 8.99
N TYR A 13 -0.48 10.75 9.05
CA TYR A 13 0.60 11.37 8.28
C TYR A 13 1.09 12.66 8.97
N ILE A 14 2.22 13.20 8.52
CA ILE A 14 2.80 14.48 8.94
C ILE A 14 2.30 15.62 8.05
N ASP A 15 2.61 15.58 6.75
CA ASP A 15 2.26 16.68 5.83
C ASP A 15 1.18 16.25 4.83
N CYS A 16 1.29 15.07 4.23
CA CYS A 16 0.29 14.52 3.31
C CYS A 16 0.20 12.99 3.37
N ASP A 17 -0.82 12.38 2.77
CA ASP A 17 -0.99 10.92 2.82
C ASP A 17 0.13 10.21 2.03
N LEU A 18 1.00 9.47 2.74
CA LEU A 18 2.10 8.71 2.13
C LEU A 18 1.62 7.76 1.04
N ASN A 19 0.43 7.19 1.18
CA ASN A 19 -0.13 6.23 0.23
C ASN A 19 -0.82 6.91 -0.99
N ARG A 20 -0.46 8.17 -1.26
CA ARG A 20 -0.95 9.00 -2.39
C ARG A 20 0.16 9.68 -3.19
N VAL A 21 1.43 9.48 -2.85
CA VAL A 21 2.57 10.22 -3.42
C VAL A 21 3.60 9.35 -4.15
N PHE A 22 3.23 8.12 -4.54
CA PHE A 22 4.08 7.21 -5.31
C PHE A 22 3.80 7.27 -6.83
N ASP A 23 3.19 8.35 -7.32
CA ASP A 23 3.18 8.66 -8.75
C ASP A 23 4.57 9.13 -9.22
N LEU A 24 4.85 8.94 -10.51
CA LEU A 24 6.18 9.25 -11.06
C LEU A 24 6.55 10.73 -10.96
N GLU A 25 5.58 11.65 -10.97
CA GLU A 25 5.83 13.08 -10.79
C GLU A 25 6.41 13.33 -9.40
N ASN A 26 5.76 12.86 -8.33
CA ASN A 26 6.30 13.01 -6.96
C ASN A 26 7.62 12.28 -6.75
N LEU A 27 7.79 11.09 -7.34
CA LEU A 27 9.02 10.30 -7.20
C LEU A 27 10.23 10.89 -7.95
N SER A 28 10.01 11.75 -8.94
CA SER A 28 11.07 12.39 -9.73
C SER A 28 11.32 13.86 -9.38
N LYS A 29 10.54 14.44 -8.45
CA LYS A 29 10.74 15.83 -7.99
C LYS A 29 12.14 16.02 -7.42
N GLU A 30 12.79 17.11 -7.81
CA GLU A 30 14.07 17.52 -7.24
C GLU A 30 13.95 17.75 -5.73
N MET A 31 15.01 17.40 -4.99
CA MET A 31 15.02 17.57 -3.54
C MET A 31 15.16 19.03 -3.14
N SER A 32 14.23 19.51 -2.32
CA SER A 32 14.27 20.82 -1.66
C SER A 32 13.74 20.72 -0.23
N GLU A 33 14.04 21.72 0.60
CA GLU A 33 13.58 21.76 2.00
C GLU A 33 12.07 21.92 2.13
N ASP A 34 11.41 22.51 1.12
CA ASP A 34 9.97 22.76 1.09
C ASP A 34 9.14 21.52 0.71
N LEU A 35 9.77 20.40 0.32
CA LEU A 35 9.01 19.20 -0.02
C LEU A 35 8.33 18.60 1.21
N PRO A 36 7.04 18.20 1.07
CA PRO A 36 6.34 17.44 2.10
C PRO A 36 7.18 16.24 2.55
N TYR A 37 7.21 16.01 3.84
CA TYR A 37 7.94 14.90 4.45
C TYR A 37 7.60 13.57 3.78
N GLU A 38 6.33 13.29 3.51
CA GLU A 38 5.93 12.05 2.86
C GLU A 38 6.42 11.92 1.40
N VAL A 39 6.61 13.01 0.66
CA VAL A 39 7.19 12.93 -0.70
C VAL A 39 8.66 12.54 -0.62
N ARG A 40 9.43 13.18 0.27
CA ARG A 40 10.84 12.79 0.52
C ARG A 40 10.93 11.34 0.96
N ARG A 41 10.05 10.92 1.87
CA ARG A 41 9.99 9.54 2.34
C ARG A 41 9.60 8.55 1.23
N ALA A 42 8.69 8.93 0.33
CA ALA A 42 8.32 8.11 -0.81
C ALA A 42 9.48 7.91 -1.78
N GLN A 43 10.29 8.95 -2.02
CA GLN A 43 11.50 8.83 -2.83
C GLN A 43 12.55 7.90 -2.20
N GLU A 44 12.78 8.01 -0.89
CA GLU A 44 13.65 7.07 -0.15
C GLU A 44 13.16 5.62 -0.28
N ILE A 45 11.86 5.39 -0.09
CA ILE A 45 11.25 4.05 -0.22
C ILE A 45 11.39 3.54 -1.65
N ASN A 46 11.14 4.38 -2.66
CA ASN A 46 11.29 4.02 -4.06
C ASN A 46 12.74 3.70 -4.43
N HIS A 47 13.72 4.36 -3.82
CA HIS A 47 15.13 4.03 -4.00
C HIS A 47 15.50 2.68 -3.36
N LEU A 48 14.96 2.39 -2.16
CA LEU A 48 15.29 1.17 -1.41
C LEU A 48 14.58 -0.09 -1.94
N PHE A 49 13.35 0.05 -2.42
CA PHE A 49 12.47 -1.08 -2.78
C PHE A 49 11.97 -1.04 -4.22
N GLY A 50 12.18 0.05 -4.93
CA GLY A 50 11.94 0.17 -6.36
C GLY A 50 13.26 0.02 -7.13
N PRO A 51 13.49 0.84 -8.17
CA PRO A 51 12.63 1.92 -8.65
C PRO A 51 11.31 1.42 -9.23
N LYS A 52 10.21 2.14 -9.00
CA LYS A 52 8.89 1.82 -9.55
C LYS A 52 8.97 1.62 -11.06
N ASN A 53 8.35 0.55 -11.56
CA ASN A 53 8.35 0.13 -12.97
C ASN A 53 9.75 -0.26 -13.51
N SER A 54 10.71 -0.61 -12.65
CA SER A 54 12.02 -1.15 -13.04
C SER A 54 12.08 -2.66 -12.86
N ASP A 55 12.98 -3.32 -13.61
CA ASP A 55 13.34 -4.73 -13.38
C ASP A 55 14.01 -4.96 -12.02
N ASP A 56 14.65 -3.92 -11.47
CA ASP A 56 15.28 -3.94 -10.14
C ASP A 56 14.29 -3.77 -8.98
N ALA A 57 13.02 -3.45 -9.29
CA ALA A 57 11.99 -3.33 -8.28
C ALA A 57 11.80 -4.63 -7.50
N TYR A 58 11.48 -4.51 -6.21
CA TYR A 58 11.11 -5.66 -5.41
C TYR A 58 9.97 -6.42 -6.07
N ASP A 59 10.07 -7.75 -6.05
CA ASP A 59 9.09 -8.60 -6.70
C ASP A 59 7.73 -8.47 -6.01
N LEU A 60 7.67 -8.57 -4.68
CA LEU A 60 6.41 -8.57 -3.91
C LEU A 60 6.49 -7.63 -2.71
N VAL A 61 5.49 -6.75 -2.55
CA VAL A 61 5.35 -5.88 -1.38
C VAL A 61 3.96 -6.05 -0.76
N PHE A 62 3.94 -6.44 0.52
CA PHE A 62 2.73 -6.39 1.35
C PHE A 62 2.67 -5.08 2.13
N ASP A 63 1.63 -4.31 1.88
CA ASP A 63 1.37 -3.05 2.55
C ASP A 63 0.16 -3.22 3.50
N LEU A 64 0.42 -3.09 4.80
CA LEU A 64 -0.50 -3.42 5.87
C LEU A 64 -1.28 -2.18 6.33
N HIS A 65 -2.61 -2.25 6.23
CA HIS A 65 -3.55 -1.21 6.60
C HIS A 65 -4.55 -1.73 7.63
N ASN A 66 -5.08 -0.81 8.42
CA ASN A 66 -6.29 -1.04 9.19
C ASN A 66 -7.40 -0.11 8.69
N THR A 67 -8.64 -0.52 8.93
CA THR A 67 -9.84 0.27 8.64
C THR A 67 -10.78 0.30 9.84
N THR A 68 -11.52 1.38 9.99
CA THR A 68 -12.62 1.49 10.97
C THR A 68 -13.92 0.86 10.46
N SER A 69 -14.01 0.54 9.17
CA SER A 69 -15.13 -0.19 8.59
C SER A 69 -15.07 -1.66 8.97
N ASN A 70 -16.23 -2.29 9.21
CA ASN A 70 -16.34 -3.72 9.53
C ASN A 70 -16.09 -4.63 8.31
N MET A 71 -14.89 -4.58 7.74
CA MET A 71 -14.50 -5.32 6.53
C MET A 71 -13.90 -6.70 6.83
N GLY A 72 -13.55 -6.98 8.09
CA GLY A 72 -12.83 -8.20 8.46
C GLY A 72 -11.44 -8.27 7.81
N CYS A 73 -10.97 -9.49 7.52
CA CYS A 73 -9.74 -9.69 6.73
C CYS A 73 -10.03 -9.40 5.25
N THR A 74 -9.35 -8.41 4.68
CA THR A 74 -9.49 -8.04 3.27
C THR A 74 -8.13 -7.95 2.58
N LEU A 75 -8.00 -8.64 1.46
CA LEU A 75 -6.88 -8.51 0.52
C LEU A 75 -7.28 -7.57 -0.61
N ILE A 76 -6.40 -6.67 -1.02
CA ILE A 76 -6.64 -5.67 -2.07
C ILE A 76 -5.86 -6.08 -3.32
N LEU A 77 -6.57 -6.27 -4.42
CA LEU A 77 -6.02 -6.58 -5.74
C LEU A 77 -6.15 -5.35 -6.64
N GLU A 78 -5.11 -5.01 -7.40
CA GLU A 78 -5.07 -3.83 -8.28
C GLU A 78 -5.13 -4.16 -9.78
N ASP A 79 -4.94 -5.43 -10.15
CA ASP A 79 -4.99 -5.92 -11.54
C ASP A 79 -5.72 -7.27 -11.58
N SER A 80 -6.86 -7.32 -12.26
CA SER A 80 -7.68 -8.53 -12.36
C SER A 80 -7.07 -9.60 -13.28
N ARG A 81 -5.98 -9.29 -13.98
CA ARG A 81 -5.27 -10.19 -14.89
C ARG A 81 -3.99 -10.76 -14.29
N ASN A 82 -3.72 -10.46 -13.02
CA ASN A 82 -2.52 -10.96 -12.34
C ASN A 82 -2.77 -12.36 -11.75
N ASP A 83 -2.56 -13.40 -12.57
CA ASP A 83 -2.79 -14.80 -12.20
C ASP A 83 -2.00 -15.22 -10.95
N PHE A 84 -0.77 -14.72 -10.79
CA PHE A 84 0.06 -15.02 -9.62
C PHE A 84 -0.60 -14.54 -8.32
N LEU A 85 -1.05 -13.29 -8.29
CA LEU A 85 -1.73 -12.72 -7.12
C LEU A 85 -3.09 -13.39 -6.88
N ILE A 86 -3.82 -13.74 -7.93
CA ILE A 86 -5.09 -14.47 -7.83
C ILE A 86 -4.87 -15.84 -7.17
N GLN A 87 -3.86 -16.60 -7.60
CA GLN A 87 -3.53 -17.90 -7.01
C GLN A 87 -3.09 -17.76 -5.55
N MET A 88 -2.27 -16.75 -5.24
CA MET A 88 -1.87 -16.46 -3.86
C MET A 88 -3.08 -16.12 -2.98
N PHE A 89 -4.02 -15.30 -3.47
CA PHE A 89 -5.22 -14.92 -2.72
C PHE A 89 -6.15 -16.12 -2.55
N HIS A 90 -6.29 -16.96 -3.57
CA HIS A 90 -7.00 -18.23 -3.46
C HIS A 90 -6.38 -19.11 -2.37
N TYR A 91 -5.06 -19.31 -2.37
CA TYR A 91 -4.35 -20.08 -1.35
C TYR A 91 -4.59 -19.53 0.06
N ILE A 92 -4.43 -18.22 0.28
CA ILE A 92 -4.67 -17.57 1.58
C ILE A 92 -6.11 -17.81 2.04
N LYS A 93 -7.10 -17.61 1.17
CA LYS A 93 -8.52 -17.83 1.50
C LYS A 93 -8.79 -19.28 1.90
N THR A 94 -8.23 -20.23 1.16
CA THR A 94 -8.38 -21.67 1.44
C THR A 94 -7.75 -22.04 2.79
N CYS A 95 -6.55 -21.55 3.09
CA CYS A 95 -5.88 -21.81 4.37
C CYS A 95 -6.58 -21.15 5.57
N MET A 96 -7.29 -20.03 5.37
CA MET A 96 -8.01 -19.33 6.42
C MET A 96 -9.41 -19.89 6.68
N ALA A 97 -9.94 -20.76 5.81
CA ALA A 97 -11.28 -21.30 5.95
C ALA A 97 -11.46 -22.03 7.31
N PRO A 98 -12.60 -21.83 8.01
CA PRO A 98 -13.82 -21.13 7.56
C PRO A 98 -13.85 -19.62 7.84
N LEU A 99 -12.77 -19.01 8.32
CA LEU A 99 -12.73 -17.56 8.60
C LEU A 99 -12.86 -16.75 7.29
N PRO A 100 -13.73 -15.71 7.23
CA PRO A 100 -13.88 -14.92 6.03
C PRO A 100 -12.61 -14.12 5.72
N CYS A 101 -12.16 -14.21 4.47
CA CYS A 101 -11.11 -13.39 3.90
C CYS A 101 -11.60 -12.86 2.53
N SER A 102 -11.98 -11.58 2.49
CA SER A 102 -12.55 -10.93 1.31
C SER A 102 -11.45 -10.45 0.37
N VAL A 103 -11.75 -10.37 -0.92
CA VAL A 103 -10.88 -9.75 -1.92
C VAL A 103 -11.57 -8.49 -2.44
N TYR A 104 -10.91 -7.35 -2.34
CA TYR A 104 -11.38 -6.08 -2.87
C TYR A 104 -10.55 -5.72 -4.10
N LEU A 105 -11.18 -5.81 -5.28
CA LEU A 105 -10.58 -5.41 -6.54
C LEU A 105 -10.73 -3.89 -6.71
N ILE A 106 -9.61 -3.19 -6.75
CA ILE A 106 -9.54 -1.77 -7.10
C ILE A 106 -8.89 -1.72 -8.46
N GLU A 107 -9.70 -1.75 -9.50
CA GLU A 107 -9.24 -1.68 -10.89
C GLU A 107 -10.16 -0.72 -11.64
N HIS A 108 -9.63 0.44 -12.04
CA HIS A 108 -10.35 1.35 -12.92
C HIS A 108 -9.37 2.06 -13.85
N PRO A 109 -9.65 2.16 -15.17
CA PRO A 109 -8.73 2.75 -16.14
C PRO A 109 -8.30 4.19 -15.84
N SER A 110 -9.12 4.95 -15.09
CA SER A 110 -8.79 6.33 -14.69
C SER A 110 -8.07 6.46 -13.34
N LEU A 111 -7.96 5.37 -12.57
CA LEU A 111 -7.26 5.41 -11.29
C LEU A 111 -5.75 5.29 -11.54
N LYS A 112 -5.01 6.37 -11.30
CA LYS A 112 -3.55 6.33 -11.23
C LYS A 112 -3.14 5.87 -9.82
N TYR A 113 -2.64 4.64 -9.69
CA TYR A 113 -2.16 4.14 -8.40
C TYR A 113 -0.86 4.85 -8.00
N ALA A 114 -0.98 5.70 -6.99
CA ALA A 114 0.13 6.38 -6.31
C ALA A 114 0.35 5.79 -4.90
N THR A 115 0.11 4.48 -4.74
CA THR A 115 0.17 3.76 -3.46
C THR A 115 1.60 3.33 -3.14
N THR A 116 1.92 3.17 -1.85
CA THR A 116 3.26 2.75 -1.41
C THR A 116 3.67 1.39 -1.98
N ARG A 117 2.74 0.44 -2.06
CA ARG A 117 2.98 -0.89 -2.66
C ARG A 117 3.20 -0.89 -4.17
N SER A 118 2.73 0.14 -4.89
CA SER A 118 2.79 0.18 -6.36
C SER A 118 4.20 0.30 -6.94
N ILE A 119 5.23 0.39 -6.09
CA ILE A 119 6.63 0.28 -6.50
C ILE A 119 7.03 -1.16 -6.87
N ALA A 120 6.32 -2.16 -6.34
CA ALA A 120 6.62 -3.57 -6.54
C ALA A 120 6.03 -4.12 -7.84
N LYS A 121 6.62 -5.20 -8.35
CA LYS A 121 6.08 -5.93 -9.52
C LYS A 121 4.73 -6.60 -9.18
N TYR A 122 4.59 -7.08 -7.95
CA TYR A 122 3.39 -7.71 -7.40
C TYR A 122 2.95 -6.95 -6.13
N PRO A 123 2.15 -5.88 -6.26
CA PRO A 123 1.67 -5.11 -5.11
C PRO A 123 0.51 -5.83 -4.40
N VAL A 124 0.56 -5.90 -3.06
CA VAL A 124 -0.53 -6.45 -2.25
C VAL A 124 -0.90 -5.49 -1.12
N GLY A 125 -2.15 -5.02 -1.12
CA GLY A 125 -2.72 -4.36 0.05
C GLY A 125 -3.39 -5.38 0.97
N LYS A 126 -3.17 -5.27 2.27
CA LYS A 126 -3.94 -6.01 3.28
C LYS A 126 -4.60 -5.03 4.22
N SER A 127 -5.93 -5.10 4.34
CA SER A 127 -6.70 -4.29 5.29
C SER A 127 -7.36 -5.20 6.34
N HIS A 128 -7.26 -4.83 7.61
CA HIS A 128 -7.95 -5.51 8.70
C HIS A 128 -8.77 -4.53 9.55
N PHE A 129 -9.94 -4.99 10.01
CA PHE A 129 -10.75 -4.22 10.96
C PHE A 129 -10.14 -4.31 12.37
N LEU A 130 -9.90 -3.16 13.00
CA LEU A 130 -9.45 -3.10 14.40
C LEU A 130 -10.52 -2.40 15.26
N LEU A 131 -11.16 -3.16 16.16
CA LEU A 131 -12.13 -2.64 17.15
C LEU A 131 -11.54 -1.55 18.07
N ALA A 132 -10.21 -1.54 18.24
CA ALA A 132 -9.53 -0.64 19.17
C ALA A 132 -9.56 0.85 18.78
N GLN A 133 -10.03 1.22 17.57
CA GLN A 133 -10.19 2.63 17.17
C GLN A 133 -11.60 3.21 17.36
N VAL A 134 -12.57 2.41 17.82
CA VAL A 134 -13.96 2.87 18.04
C VAL A 134 -14.16 3.49 19.43
N LYS A 135 -13.15 3.43 20.31
CA LYS A 135 -13.16 4.12 21.61
C LYS A 135 -12.23 5.33 21.58
N LYS A 136 -12.72 6.44 21.04
CA LYS A 136 -12.31 7.79 21.44
C LYS A 136 -13.52 8.49 22.04
#